data_AF-A0A950E2S6-F1
#
_entry.id   AF-A0A950E2S6-F1
#
_cell.length_a   1.000
_cell.length_b   1.000
_cell.length_c   1.000
_cell.angle_alpha   90.00
_cell.angle_beta   90.00
_cell.angle_gamma   90.00
#
_symmetry.space_group_name_H-M   'P 1'
#
loop_
_entity.id
_entity.type
_entity.pdbx_description
1 polymer ?
#
loop_
_entity_poly.entity_id
_entity_poly.type
_entity_poly.pdbx_seq_one_letter_code
_entity_poly.pdbx_strand_id
1 'polypeptide(L)'
;MSRPEPEDWHEPDNDWEEPVSPRWPLSCEGLYPRERWMWFEQLWSDVCVLRVRYRLALRSGWWLDQVQVEALAALSAWVERYDSGEWDDPPGKLALLYDLERVAALLRDGGEPFHPDRDRLAFARHLVELGCQPPPDR
;
A
#
# COMPACT_ATOMS: atom_id res chain seq x y z
N MET A 1 20.04 -29.71 57.03
CA MET A 1 20.13 -29.86 55.56
C MET A 1 19.05 -28.96 54.97
N SER A 2 19.42 -27.77 54.52
CA SER A 2 18.47 -26.86 53.87
C SER A 2 18.70 -26.94 52.37
N ARG A 3 17.65 -27.32 51.65
CA ARG A 3 17.61 -27.49 50.19
C ARG A 3 17.62 -26.09 49.54
N PRO A 4 18.42 -25.82 48.50
CA PRO A 4 18.36 -24.53 47.82
C PRO A 4 17.06 -24.45 47.02
N GLU A 5 16.38 -23.32 47.12
CA GLU A 5 15.17 -23.00 46.35
C GLU A 5 15.53 -22.82 44.87
N PRO A 6 14.62 -23.15 43.93
CA PRO A 6 14.92 -23.04 42.51
C PRO A 6 15.02 -21.57 42.10
N GLU A 7 16.09 -21.24 41.38
CA GLU A 7 16.28 -19.94 40.73
C GLU A 7 15.10 -19.70 39.77
N ASP A 8 14.31 -18.66 40.07
CA ASP A 8 13.31 -18.10 39.17
C ASP A 8 14.02 -17.65 37.89
N TRP A 9 13.98 -18.51 36.86
CA TRP A 9 14.34 -18.13 35.52
C TRP A 9 13.28 -17.15 35.01
N HIS A 10 13.49 -15.86 35.29
CA HIS A 10 12.83 -14.79 34.53
C HIS A 10 13.33 -14.89 33.09
N GLU A 11 12.50 -15.45 32.21
CA GLU A 11 12.65 -15.23 30.78
C GLU A 11 12.62 -13.72 30.56
N PRO A 12 13.65 -13.12 29.95
CA PRO A 12 13.63 -11.70 29.66
C PRO A 12 12.44 -11.44 28.75
N ASP A 13 11.57 -10.51 29.14
CA ASP A 13 10.49 -10.00 28.31
C ASP A 13 11.07 -9.71 26.93
N ASN A 14 10.66 -10.52 25.97
CA ASN A 14 11.12 -10.46 24.61
C ASN A 14 10.38 -9.29 23.94
N ASP A 15 10.69 -8.07 24.39
CA ASP A 15 10.19 -6.77 23.90
C ASP A 15 10.74 -6.46 22.49
N TRP A 16 10.77 -7.46 21.59
CA TRP A 16 10.78 -7.16 20.17
C TRP A 16 9.40 -6.64 19.84
N GLU A 17 9.18 -5.36 20.10
CA GLU A 17 8.22 -4.57 19.35
C GLU A 17 8.56 -4.82 17.88
N GLU A 18 7.76 -5.65 17.21
CA GLU A 18 7.83 -5.76 15.76
C GLU A 18 7.80 -4.33 15.25
N PRO A 19 8.81 -3.87 14.50
CA PRO A 19 8.84 -2.51 14.04
C PRO A 19 7.56 -2.29 13.25
N VAL A 20 6.65 -1.49 13.81
CA VAL A 20 5.41 -1.09 13.15
C VAL A 20 5.87 -0.46 11.86
N SER A 21 5.72 -1.19 10.76
CA SER A 21 6.15 -0.71 9.45
C SER A 21 5.49 0.66 9.28
N PRO A 22 6.27 1.74 9.16
CA PRO A 22 5.70 3.07 9.18
C PRO A 22 4.69 3.15 8.04
N ARG A 23 3.42 3.40 8.40
CA ARG A 23 2.37 3.58 7.42
C ARG A 23 2.73 4.74 6.53
N TRP A 24 2.87 4.46 5.25
CA TRP A 24 3.11 5.49 4.27
C TRP A 24 1.91 6.47 4.28
N PRO A 25 2.14 7.78 4.15
CA PRO A 25 1.05 8.76 4.06
C PRO A 25 0.14 8.45 2.87
N LEU A 26 -1.09 8.95 2.88
CA LEU A 26 -2.04 8.76 1.76
C LEU A 26 -1.65 9.55 0.50
N SER A 27 -0.68 10.46 0.61
CA SER A 27 -0.17 11.28 -0.50
C SER A 27 1.35 11.31 -0.44
N CYS A 28 1.98 11.37 -1.61
CA CYS A 28 3.41 11.57 -1.74
C CYS A 28 3.85 13.03 -1.53
N GLU A 29 2.91 13.96 -1.36
CA GLU A 29 3.20 15.37 -1.10
C GLU A 29 3.96 15.55 0.21
N GLY A 30 5.01 16.39 0.18
CA GLY A 30 5.86 16.65 1.35
C GLY A 30 6.93 15.59 1.63
N LEU A 31 6.91 14.44 0.93
CA LEU A 31 7.98 13.44 1.02
C LEU A 31 9.23 13.87 0.24
N TYR A 32 10.41 13.45 0.72
CA TYR A 32 11.66 13.65 -0.01
C TYR A 32 11.65 12.88 -1.34
N PRO A 33 12.42 13.30 -2.36
CA PRO A 33 12.45 12.63 -3.67
C PRO A 33 12.60 11.11 -3.65
N ARG A 34 13.42 10.56 -2.75
CA ARG A 34 13.60 9.10 -2.60
C ARG A 34 12.41 8.44 -1.92
N GLU A 35 11.85 9.07 -0.91
CA GLU A 35 10.66 8.58 -0.22
C GLU A 35 9.45 8.55 -1.14
N ARG A 36 9.30 9.56 -2.01
CA ARG A 36 8.27 9.56 -3.06
C ARG A 36 8.40 8.36 -4.00
N TRP A 37 9.62 8.02 -4.40
CA TRP A 37 9.86 6.82 -5.18
C TRP A 37 9.37 5.57 -4.44
N MET A 38 9.80 5.39 -3.18
CA MET A 38 9.40 4.23 -2.37
C MET A 38 7.88 4.17 -2.15
N TRP A 39 7.24 5.31 -1.93
CA TRP A 39 5.80 5.44 -1.81
C TRP A 39 5.07 4.93 -3.07
N PHE A 40 5.52 5.39 -4.25
CA PHE A 40 4.95 4.95 -5.52
C PHE A 40 5.22 3.47 -5.83
N GLU A 41 6.38 2.93 -5.43
CA GLU A 41 6.68 1.50 -5.55
C GLU A 41 5.74 0.65 -4.68
N GLN A 42 5.49 1.09 -3.44
CA GLN A 42 4.54 0.42 -2.55
C GLN A 42 3.13 0.46 -3.16
N LEU A 43 2.68 1.64 -3.59
CA LEU A 43 1.38 1.79 -4.23
C LEU A 43 1.26 0.91 -5.48
N TRP A 44 2.30 0.82 -6.31
CA TRP A 44 2.31 -0.06 -7.48
C TRP A 44 2.07 -1.52 -7.11
N SER A 45 2.75 -2.01 -6.07
CA SER A 45 2.56 -3.37 -5.55
C SER A 45 1.13 -3.59 -5.06
N ASP A 46 0.61 -2.66 -4.26
CA ASP A 46 -0.73 -2.75 -3.69
C ASP A 46 -1.80 -2.74 -4.79
N VAL A 47 -1.65 -1.88 -5.79
CA VAL A 47 -2.54 -1.81 -6.95
C VAL A 47 -2.57 -3.12 -7.73
N CYS A 48 -1.43 -3.80 -7.87
CA CYS A 48 -1.38 -5.11 -8.52
C CYS A 48 -2.20 -6.15 -7.73
N VAL A 49 -2.12 -6.14 -6.40
CA VAL A 49 -2.92 -7.01 -5.53
C VAL A 49 -4.40 -6.67 -5.60
N LEU A 50 -4.75 -5.39 -5.48
CA LEU A 50 -6.12 -4.88 -5.55
C LEU A 50 -6.82 -5.24 -6.87
N ARG A 51 -6.10 -5.07 -7.99
CA ARG A 51 -6.60 -5.42 -9.32
C ARG A 51 -7.05 -6.87 -9.38
N VAL A 52 -6.28 -7.80 -8.83
CA VAL A 52 -6.63 -9.23 -8.82
C VAL A 52 -7.77 -9.49 -7.85
N ARG A 53 -7.67 -8.96 -6.63
CA ARG A 53 -8.63 -9.20 -5.54
C ARG A 53 -10.05 -8.72 -5.87
N TYR A 54 -10.18 -7.50 -6.38
CA TYR A 54 -11.48 -6.87 -6.67
C TYR A 54 -11.82 -6.82 -8.16
N ARG A 55 -11.00 -7.45 -9.01
CA ARG A 55 -11.17 -7.44 -10.48
C ARG A 55 -11.30 -6.02 -11.04
N LEU A 56 -10.53 -5.09 -10.51
CA LEU A 56 -10.56 -3.69 -10.94
C LEU A 56 -10.16 -3.61 -12.41
N ALA A 57 -10.99 -2.96 -13.22
CA ALA A 57 -10.75 -2.77 -14.65
C ALA A 57 -9.78 -1.61 -14.92
N LEU A 58 -8.62 -1.66 -14.26
CA LEU A 58 -7.59 -0.62 -14.28
C LEU A 58 -7.00 -0.45 -15.69
N ARG A 59 -6.77 0.80 -16.09
CA ARG A 59 -6.15 1.16 -17.37
C ARG A 59 -4.67 1.51 -17.20
N SER A 60 -3.89 1.24 -18.25
CA SER A 60 -2.52 1.73 -18.33
C SER A 60 -2.53 3.26 -18.28
N GLY A 61 -1.59 3.83 -17.52
CA GLY A 61 -1.51 5.27 -17.30
C GLY A 61 -2.32 5.79 -16.11
N TRP A 62 -2.90 4.92 -15.27
CA TRP A 62 -3.59 5.34 -14.03
C TRP A 62 -2.74 6.26 -13.14
N TRP A 63 -1.41 6.09 -13.18
CA TRP A 63 -0.45 6.90 -12.44
C TRP A 63 -0.30 8.34 -12.95
N LEU A 64 -0.87 8.67 -14.11
CA LEU A 64 -0.86 10.02 -14.68
C LEU A 64 -2.04 10.86 -14.18
N ASP A 65 -3.06 10.23 -13.63
CA ASP A 65 -4.26 10.87 -13.10
C ASP A 65 -4.20 10.88 -11.57
N GLN A 66 -4.04 12.08 -11.01
CA GLN A 66 -3.93 12.29 -9.57
C GLN A 66 -5.15 11.73 -8.81
N VAL A 67 -6.35 11.83 -9.37
CA VAL A 67 -7.57 11.34 -8.71
C VAL A 67 -7.55 9.81 -8.63
N GLN A 68 -7.05 9.14 -9.68
CA GLN A 68 -6.90 7.69 -9.67
C GLN A 68 -5.79 7.25 -8.70
N VAL A 69 -4.67 7.98 -8.65
CA VAL A 69 -3.59 7.74 -7.67
C VAL A 69 -4.11 7.82 -6.24
N GLU A 70 -4.82 8.89 -5.89
CA GLU A 70 -5.37 9.09 -4.55
C GLU A 70 -6.44 8.05 -4.20
N ALA A 71 -7.33 7.72 -5.15
CA ALA A 71 -8.34 6.68 -4.94
C ALA A 71 -7.72 5.31 -4.68
N LEU A 72 -6.65 4.95 -5.40
CA LEU A 72 -5.93 3.69 -5.22
C LEU A 72 -5.14 3.67 -3.92
N ALA A 73 -4.52 4.79 -3.52
CA ALA A 73 -3.83 4.90 -2.23
C ALA A 73 -4.81 4.75 -1.06
N ALA A 74 -5.96 5.42 -1.13
CA ALA A 74 -7.02 5.30 -0.12
C ALA A 74 -7.60 3.88 -0.06
N LEU A 75 -7.85 3.25 -1.21
CA LEU A 75 -8.34 1.87 -1.25
C LEU A 75 -7.29 0.90 -0.68
N SER A 76 -6.02 1.07 -1.01
CA SER A 76 -4.92 0.23 -0.50
C SER A 76 -4.85 0.31 1.03
N ALA A 77 -4.85 1.53 1.58
CA ALA A 77 -4.86 1.75 3.03
C ALA A 77 -6.12 1.20 3.72
N TRP A 78 -7.29 1.29 3.06
CA TRP A 78 -8.51 0.66 3.57
C TRP A 78 -8.37 -0.87 3.63
N VAL A 79 -7.86 -1.49 2.57
CA VAL A 79 -7.70 -2.95 2.52
C VAL A 79 -6.70 -3.43 3.56
N GLU A 80 -5.59 -2.72 3.74
CA GLU A 80 -4.62 -3.04 4.78
C GLU A 80 -5.28 -3.03 6.17
N ARG A 81 -6.04 -1.99 6.50
CA ARG A 81 -6.78 -1.89 7.78
C ARG A 81 -7.89 -2.92 7.89
N TYR A 82 -8.52 -3.30 6.78
CA TYR A 82 -9.52 -4.34 6.74
C TYR A 82 -8.90 -5.70 7.09
N ASP A 83 -7.77 -6.02 6.45
CA ASP A 83 -7.06 -7.30 6.59
C ASP A 83 -6.35 -7.43 7.94
N SER A 84 -5.80 -6.34 8.49
CA SER A 84 -5.16 -6.35 9.80
C SER A 84 -6.15 -6.46 10.97
N GLY A 85 -7.44 -6.19 10.73
CA GLY A 85 -8.47 -6.17 11.76
C GLY A 85 -8.50 -4.88 12.59
N GLU A 86 -7.66 -3.89 12.29
CA GLU A 86 -7.65 -2.59 12.99
C GLU A 86 -8.87 -1.72 12.73
N TRP A 87 -9.70 -2.11 11.78
CA TRP A 87 -11.01 -1.51 11.59
C TRP A 87 -12.07 -2.42 12.20
N ASP A 88 -12.74 -1.96 13.24
CA ASP A 88 -13.70 -2.71 14.07
C ASP A 88 -15.17 -2.33 13.82
N ASP A 89 -15.46 -1.62 12.72
CA ASP A 89 -16.80 -1.13 12.34
C ASP A 89 -17.33 -1.87 11.09
N PRO A 90 -18.15 -2.95 11.27
CA PRO A 90 -18.68 -3.74 10.17
C PRO A 90 -19.59 -2.97 9.19
N PRO A 91 -20.48 -2.06 9.61
CA PRO A 91 -21.23 -1.19 8.71
C PRO A 91 -20.34 -0.38 7.74
N GLY A 92 -19.29 0.29 8.25
CA GLY A 92 -18.36 1.04 7.42
C GLY A 92 -17.60 0.16 6.43
N LYS A 93 -17.21 -1.05 6.86
CA LYS A 93 -16.61 -2.05 5.97
C LYS A 93 -17.53 -2.45 4.82
N LEU A 94 -18.79 -2.73 5.14
CA LEU A 94 -19.77 -3.15 4.12
C LEU A 94 -20.08 -2.01 3.14
N ALA A 95 -20.16 -0.77 3.63
CA ALA A 95 -20.36 0.41 2.80
C ALA A 95 -19.27 0.54 1.72
N LEU A 96 -17.99 0.38 2.07
CA LEU A 96 -16.94 0.45 1.06
C LEU A 96 -17.03 -0.70 0.04
N LEU A 97 -17.39 -1.91 0.47
CA LEU A 97 -17.59 -3.02 -0.47
C LEU A 97 -18.67 -2.70 -1.53
N TYR A 98 -19.73 -1.98 -1.14
CA TYR A 98 -20.73 -1.50 -2.09
C TYR A 98 -20.22 -0.36 -2.99
N ASP A 99 -19.32 0.48 -2.49
CA ASP A 99 -18.70 1.55 -3.28
C ASP A 99 -17.61 1.05 -4.25
N LEU A 100 -17.17 -0.21 -4.18
CA LEU A 100 -16.19 -0.78 -5.11
C LEU A 100 -16.59 -0.64 -6.58
N GLU A 101 -17.88 -0.69 -6.91
CA GLU A 101 -18.34 -0.48 -8.28
C GLU A 101 -18.08 0.95 -8.76
N ARG A 102 -18.21 1.94 -7.86
CA ARG A 102 -17.91 3.35 -8.17
C ARG A 102 -16.41 3.56 -8.33
N VAL A 103 -15.60 2.95 -7.46
CA VAL A 103 -14.14 2.97 -7.60
C VAL A 103 -13.74 2.31 -8.92
N ALA A 104 -14.30 1.15 -9.26
CA ALA A 104 -14.04 0.49 -10.53
C ALA A 104 -14.53 1.30 -11.74
N ALA A 105 -15.57 2.15 -11.59
CA ALA A 105 -15.98 3.07 -12.63
C ALA A 105 -14.93 4.18 -12.85
N LEU A 106 -14.42 4.77 -11.77
CA LEU A 106 -13.37 5.79 -11.82
C LEU A 106 -12.10 5.29 -12.52
N LEU A 107 -11.73 4.02 -12.30
CA LEU A 107 -10.50 3.42 -12.84
C LEU A 107 -10.63 2.89 -14.28
N ARG A 108 -11.83 2.92 -14.86
CA ARG A 108 -12.10 2.35 -16.20
C ARG A 108 -11.74 3.28 -17.34
N ASP A 109 -11.65 4.57 -17.08
CA ASP A 109 -11.36 5.59 -18.08
C ASP A 109 -9.86 5.63 -18.39
N GLY A 110 -9.52 5.48 -19.68
CA GLY A 110 -8.14 5.40 -20.14
C GLY A 110 -7.96 4.52 -21.37
N GLY A 111 -6.69 4.29 -21.74
CA GLY A 111 -6.30 3.53 -22.92
C GLY A 111 -6.39 2.02 -22.74
N GLU A 112 -5.30 1.32 -23.03
CA GLU A 112 -5.25 -0.14 -22.95
C GLU A 112 -5.42 -0.65 -21.50
N PRO A 113 -5.89 -1.91 -21.31
CA PRO A 113 -5.88 -2.55 -20.01
C PRO A 113 -4.49 -2.52 -19.36
N PHE A 114 -4.43 -2.29 -18.04
CA PHE A 114 -3.19 -2.29 -17.29
C PHE A 114 -2.54 -3.68 -17.29
N HIS A 115 -1.24 -3.72 -17.57
CA HIS A 115 -0.39 -4.91 -17.50
C HIS A 115 0.92 -4.59 -16.77
N PRO A 116 1.17 -5.14 -15.57
CA PRO A 116 2.30 -4.74 -14.72
C PRO A 116 3.64 -4.75 -15.45
N ASP A 117 4.01 -5.87 -16.10
CA ASP A 117 5.33 -6.00 -16.72
C ASP A 117 5.56 -5.02 -17.88
N ARG A 118 4.52 -4.80 -18.71
CA ARG A 118 4.59 -3.90 -19.87
C ARG A 118 4.64 -2.44 -19.42
N ASP A 119 3.83 -2.10 -18.44
CA ASP A 119 3.58 -0.72 -18.02
C ASP A 119 4.67 -0.20 -17.06
N ARG A 120 5.44 -1.11 -16.45
CA ARG A 120 6.49 -0.82 -15.46
C ARG A 120 7.49 0.24 -15.92
N LEU A 121 7.97 0.14 -17.16
CA LEU A 121 8.97 1.07 -17.69
C LEU A 121 8.40 2.49 -17.85
N ALA A 122 7.15 2.60 -18.32
CA ALA A 122 6.48 3.89 -18.49
C ALA A 122 6.21 4.55 -17.13
N PHE A 123 5.79 3.76 -16.14
CA PHE A 123 5.61 4.21 -14.77
C PHE A 123 6.92 4.74 -14.16
N ALA A 124 8.00 3.96 -14.23
CA ALA A 124 9.30 4.38 -13.69
C ALA A 124 9.82 5.68 -14.33
N ARG A 125 9.65 5.85 -15.65
CA ARG A 125 10.00 7.10 -16.35
C ARG A 125 9.20 8.28 -15.82
N HIS A 126 7.89 8.11 -15.64
CA HIS A 126 7.04 9.14 -15.08
C HIS A 126 7.48 9.57 -13.68
N LEU A 127 7.87 8.63 -12.81
CA LEU A 127 8.38 8.97 -11.48
C LEU A 127 9.64 9.85 -11.53
N VAL A 128 10.56 9.56 -12.47
CA VAL A 128 11.74 10.41 -12.69
C VAL A 128 11.34 11.81 -13.16
N GLU A 129 10.36 11.91 -14.06
CA GLU A 129 9.82 13.20 -14.54
C GLU A 129 9.17 14.01 -13.42
N LEU A 130 8.51 13.37 -12.45
CA LEU A 130 7.99 13.99 -11.22
C LEU A 130 9.09 14.41 -10.22
N GLY A 131 10.36 14.14 -10.53
CA GLY A 131 11.50 14.42 -9.68
C GLY A 131 11.65 13.43 -8.52
N CYS A 132 11.07 12.23 -8.61
CA CYS A 132 11.38 11.15 -7.70
C CYS A 132 12.77 10.59 -8.01
N GLN A 133 13.44 10.03 -7.00
CA GLN A 133 14.78 9.47 -7.15
C GLN A 133 14.77 7.97 -6.90
N PRO A 134 15.16 7.14 -7.89
CA PRO A 134 15.30 5.71 -7.67
C PRO A 134 16.36 5.41 -6.61
N PRO A 135 16.28 4.24 -5.95
CA PRO A 135 17.37 3.75 -5.12
C PRO A 135 18.65 3.63 -5.96
N PRO A 136 19.83 3.78 -5.36
CA PRO A 136 21.09 3.66 -6.08
C PRO A 136 21.23 2.22 -6.56
N ASP A 137 21.69 2.03 -7.81
CA ASP A 137 22.04 0.72 -8.33
C ASP A 137 23.06 0.08 -7.38
N ARG A 138 22.76 -1.14 -6.92
CA ARG A 138 23.66 -1.93 -6.06
C ARG A 138 24.78 -2.55 -6.88
#